data_AF-A0A3R8LTT3-F1
#
_entry.id   AF-A0A3R8LTT3-F1
#
_cell.length_a   1.000
_cell.length_b   1.000
_cell.length_c   1.000
_cell.angle_alpha   90.00
_cell.angle_beta   90.00
_cell.angle_gamma   90.00
#
_symmetry.space_group_name_H-M   'P 1'
#
loop_
_entity.id
_entity.type
_entity.pdbx_description
1 polymer ?
#
loop_
_entity_poly.entity_id
_entity_poly.type
_entity_poly.pdbx_seq_one_letter_code
_entity_poly.pdbx_strand_id
1 'polypeptide(L)'
;IFSISPFDTLVGNKATFHIIEKSRDSVLSTGLLPIADSDDVFGGDTSGVLGGTFFGEVKVVVNHNRDDIRIEKKKYQIKNQEHLPYFLNSGGEKHYLNAVEYIEFIKEGFRELGNFFVKEKQYLKNLYLNHSDIQTRILFRNTKDYSLIRQLLISPVYCDKSKVLFEKMSNKLNEYDCDMLIQSEKNQLLNMDIPYFSTSINSCDITDGERKIWKLKISALNTALKKLERLSDELIEEQIDLIEFSLKTTQALYSTELQEEYRKYDCTSVDDGILNEGINALVDIILDDEKYSLEDDSTNWLTLKVNDHDAFELVPMDNSVYEGIAGMAIALSEAYDLVDPSRQERIMDCLKRILST
;
A
#
# COMPACT_ATOMS: atom_id res chain seq x y z
N ILE A 1 1.63 13.90 3.79
CA ILE A 1 3.11 13.83 3.83
C ILE A 1 3.48 12.37 3.53
N PHE A 2 3.17 11.89 2.34
CA PHE A 2 3.14 10.44 2.10
C PHE A 2 4.39 9.96 1.39
N SER A 3 4.64 8.65 1.48
CA SER A 3 5.96 8.05 1.60
C SER A 3 6.96 8.39 0.48
N ILE A 4 8.24 8.17 0.75
CA ILE A 4 9.28 8.24 -0.27
C ILE A 4 9.98 6.89 -0.26
N SER A 5 9.70 6.09 -1.29
CA SER A 5 10.43 4.86 -1.50
C SER A 5 11.90 5.17 -1.78
N PRO A 6 12.84 4.48 -1.11
CA PRO A 6 14.26 4.59 -1.47
C PRO A 6 14.57 3.87 -2.80
N PHE A 7 13.66 3.01 -3.28
CA PHE A 7 13.79 2.25 -4.51
C PHE A 7 12.98 2.89 -5.64
N ASP A 8 13.53 2.86 -6.85
CA ASP A 8 12.80 3.22 -8.06
C ASP A 8 11.71 2.18 -8.36
N THR A 9 10.56 2.61 -8.84
CA THR A 9 9.47 1.72 -9.27
C THR A 9 9.83 1.03 -10.58
N LEU A 10 9.97 -0.29 -10.54
CA LEU A 10 10.29 -1.13 -11.70
C LEU A 10 9.01 -1.82 -12.19
N VAL A 11 8.47 -1.37 -13.31
CA VAL A 11 7.27 -1.94 -13.93
C VAL A 11 7.36 -1.93 -15.45
N GLY A 12 6.58 -2.82 -16.08
CA GLY A 12 6.61 -3.03 -17.53
C GLY A 12 5.93 -1.94 -18.37
N ASN A 13 5.03 -1.13 -17.79
CA ASN A 13 4.31 -0.07 -18.52
C ASN A 13 4.00 1.15 -17.63
N LYS A 14 3.70 2.29 -18.28
CA LYS A 14 3.53 3.60 -17.63
C LYS A 14 2.20 3.77 -16.92
N ALA A 15 1.11 3.20 -17.42
CA ALA A 15 -0.18 3.21 -16.72
C ALA A 15 -0.05 2.58 -15.33
N THR A 16 0.54 1.39 -15.26
CA THR A 16 0.83 0.68 -14.01
C THR A 16 1.77 1.49 -13.12
N PHE A 17 2.82 2.08 -13.70
CA PHE A 17 3.74 2.96 -12.96
C PHE A 17 3.00 4.12 -12.29
N HIS A 18 2.10 4.79 -13.01
CA HIS A 18 1.34 5.92 -12.47
C HIS A 18 0.38 5.51 -11.36
N ILE A 19 -0.26 4.33 -11.46
CA ILE A 19 -1.11 3.81 -10.39
C ILE A 19 -0.29 3.56 -9.12
N ILE A 20 0.86 2.87 -9.23
CA ILE A 20 1.73 2.58 -8.08
C ILE A 20 2.25 3.87 -7.45
N GLU A 21 2.74 4.81 -8.25
CA GLU A 21 3.22 6.10 -7.73
C GLU A 21 2.11 6.90 -7.05
N LYS A 22 0.88 6.87 -7.58
CA LYS A 22 -0.28 7.54 -6.94
C LYS A 22 -0.65 6.86 -5.62
N SER A 23 -0.60 5.53 -5.56
CA SER A 23 -0.83 4.76 -4.33
C SER A 23 0.22 5.10 -3.25
N ARG A 24 1.50 5.10 -3.62
CA ARG A 24 2.62 5.46 -2.73
C ARG A 24 2.59 6.92 -2.27
N ASP A 25 2.00 7.80 -3.06
CA ASP A 25 1.76 9.21 -2.72
C ASP A 25 0.42 9.45 -1.99
N SER A 26 -0.29 8.40 -1.58
CA SER A 26 -1.58 8.51 -0.92
C SER A 26 -1.52 8.35 0.60
N VAL A 27 -2.62 8.68 1.26
CA VAL A 27 -2.86 8.43 2.69
C VAL A 27 -2.67 6.96 3.10
N LEU A 28 -2.81 6.01 2.16
CA LEU A 28 -2.65 4.57 2.42
C LEU A 28 -1.20 4.23 2.80
N SER A 29 -0.22 4.95 2.24
CA SER A 29 1.20 4.69 2.49
C SER A 29 1.68 5.19 3.87
N THR A 30 0.80 5.68 4.74
CA THR A 30 1.16 6.21 6.07
C THR A 30 1.40 5.14 7.11
N GLY A 31 0.82 3.96 6.92
CA GLY A 31 0.66 2.96 7.98
C GLY A 31 -0.37 3.35 9.06
N LEU A 32 -1.12 4.44 8.88
CA LEU A 32 -2.21 4.83 9.80
C LEU A 32 -3.55 4.21 9.42
N LEU A 33 -3.71 3.77 8.17
CA LEU A 33 -4.93 3.18 7.64
C LEU A 33 -4.80 1.66 7.51
N PRO A 34 -5.91 0.90 7.57
CA PRO A 34 -5.91 -0.57 7.59
C PRO A 34 -5.70 -1.23 6.23
N ILE A 35 -6.07 -0.55 5.14
CA ILE A 35 -5.72 -1.00 3.79
C ILE A 35 -4.32 -0.48 3.50
N ALA A 36 -3.43 -1.41 3.23
CA ALA A 36 -2.06 -1.09 2.90
C ALA A 36 -1.88 -0.95 1.38
N ASP A 37 -0.84 -0.21 1.01
CA ASP A 37 -0.30 -0.21 -0.34
C ASP A 37 0.44 -1.53 -0.61
N SER A 38 0.70 -1.83 -1.88
CA SER A 38 1.28 -3.09 -2.38
C SER A 38 2.61 -3.55 -1.80
N ASP A 39 3.25 -2.69 -1.00
CA ASP A 39 4.54 -2.94 -0.37
C ASP A 39 4.43 -3.46 1.09
N ASP A 40 3.22 -3.62 1.63
CA ASP A 40 3.07 -3.94 3.06
C ASP A 40 3.10 -5.44 3.35
N VAL A 41 4.22 -5.87 3.93
CA VAL A 41 4.55 -7.28 4.23
C VAL A 41 3.90 -7.76 5.55
N PHE A 42 2.95 -7.01 6.09
CA PHE A 42 2.24 -7.37 7.32
C PHE A 42 0.85 -7.91 6.98
N GLY A 43 0.62 -9.19 7.27
CA GLY A 43 -0.73 -9.73 7.30
C GLY A 43 -1.57 -9.09 8.41
N GLY A 44 -2.81 -8.72 8.09
CA GLY A 44 -3.77 -8.12 9.02
C GLY A 44 -3.64 -6.60 9.23
N ASP A 45 -4.59 -6.03 9.97
CA ASP A 45 -4.66 -4.60 10.25
C ASP A 45 -3.57 -4.14 11.23
N THR A 46 -2.50 -3.51 10.72
CA THR A 46 -1.47 -2.83 11.52
C THR A 46 -1.72 -1.32 11.66
N SER A 47 -2.91 -0.86 11.31
CA SER A 47 -3.23 0.56 11.29
C SER A 47 -3.21 1.16 12.70
N GLY A 48 -2.79 2.42 12.76
CA GLY A 48 -2.91 3.22 13.97
C GLY A 48 -4.36 3.51 14.37
N VAL A 49 -5.36 3.16 13.56
CA VAL A 49 -6.73 3.66 13.70
C VAL A 49 -7.75 2.58 14.08
N LEU A 50 -7.59 1.32 13.63
CA LEU A 50 -8.60 0.28 13.87
C LEU A 50 -8.26 -0.74 14.96
N GLY A 51 -7.03 -0.72 15.50
CA GLY A 51 -6.60 -1.55 16.64
C GLY A 51 -7.05 -3.01 16.54
N GLY A 52 -6.77 -3.57 15.36
CA GLY A 52 -7.27 -4.86 14.93
C GLY A 52 -6.75 -6.06 15.73
N THR A 53 -7.47 -7.15 15.52
CA THR A 53 -6.97 -8.49 15.79
C THR A 53 -6.10 -8.89 14.60
N PHE A 54 -4.80 -8.91 14.82
CA PHE A 54 -3.81 -9.39 13.87
C PHE A 54 -4.10 -10.85 13.53
N PHE A 55 -4.14 -11.20 12.26
CA PHE A 55 -3.92 -12.56 11.78
C PHE A 55 -2.74 -12.51 10.83
N GLY A 56 -1.74 -13.34 11.04
CA GLY A 56 -0.67 -13.40 10.07
C GLY A 56 0.28 -14.55 10.31
N GLU A 57 1.02 -14.85 9.25
CA GLU A 57 2.03 -15.89 9.22
C GLU A 57 3.40 -15.27 9.38
N VAL A 58 4.06 -15.53 10.51
CA VAL A 58 5.49 -15.19 10.65
C VAL A 58 6.35 -16.41 10.47
N LYS A 59 7.45 -16.20 9.73
CA LYS A 59 8.60 -17.08 9.78
C LYS A 59 9.30 -16.87 11.11
N VAL A 60 9.15 -17.81 12.02
CA VAL A 60 9.81 -17.79 13.32
C VAL A 60 10.86 -18.88 13.39
N VAL A 61 11.96 -18.55 14.07
CA VAL A 61 12.96 -19.54 14.44
C VAL A 61 12.42 -20.34 15.61
N VAL A 62 12.23 -21.64 15.39
CA VAL A 62 11.81 -22.60 16.42
C VAL A 62 13.02 -23.36 16.90
N ASN A 63 13.03 -23.72 18.19
CA ASN A 63 14.15 -24.38 18.85
C ASN A 63 15.46 -23.57 18.76
N HIS A 64 15.35 -22.27 19.06
CA HIS A 64 16.50 -21.39 19.17
C HIS A 64 17.55 -22.01 20.12
N ASN A 65 18.83 -21.98 19.71
CA ASN A 65 19.97 -22.61 20.40
C ASN A 65 20.01 -24.14 20.44
N ARG A 66 19.25 -24.83 19.60
CA ARG A 66 19.31 -26.30 19.44
C ARG A 66 19.76 -26.69 18.02
N ASP A 67 20.15 -27.95 17.86
CA ASP A 67 20.55 -28.57 16.59
C ASP A 67 19.35 -28.87 15.66
N ASP A 68 18.14 -29.00 16.22
CA ASP A 68 16.88 -29.14 15.47
C ASP A 68 16.21 -27.79 15.13
N ILE A 69 16.99 -26.72 15.09
CA ILE A 69 16.56 -25.37 14.74
C ILE A 69 16.04 -25.31 13.30
N ARG A 70 14.87 -24.73 13.15
CA ARG A 70 14.21 -24.60 11.84
C ARG A 70 13.37 -23.33 11.78
N ILE A 71 13.12 -22.90 10.56
CA ILE A 71 12.19 -21.82 10.28
C ILE A 71 10.82 -22.45 10.07
N GLU A 72 9.86 -22.11 10.92
CA GLU A 72 8.47 -22.51 10.73
C GLU A 72 7.64 -21.28 10.38
N LYS A 73 6.63 -21.49 9.52
CA LYS A 73 5.53 -20.54 9.40
C LYS A 73 4.58 -20.79 10.57
N LYS A 74 4.41 -19.80 11.44
CA LYS A 74 3.39 -19.84 12.50
C LYS A 74 2.33 -18.78 12.22
N LYS A 75 1.07 -19.22 12.18
CA LYS A 75 -0.08 -18.33 12.30
C LYS A 75 -0.15 -17.86 13.75
N TYR A 76 -0.25 -16.55 13.95
CA TYR A 76 -0.44 -15.96 15.26
C TYR A 76 -1.57 -14.96 15.22
N GLN A 77 -2.27 -14.82 16.35
CA GLN A 77 -3.32 -13.85 16.55
C GLN A 77 -2.89 -12.90 17.67
N ILE A 78 -2.71 -11.62 17.37
CA ILE A 78 -2.38 -10.59 18.38
C ILE A 78 -3.48 -9.56 18.38
N LYS A 79 -4.11 -9.36 19.53
CA LYS A 79 -5.03 -8.25 19.73
C LYS A 79 -4.28 -7.16 20.48
N ASN A 80 -3.98 -6.05 19.79
CA ASN A 80 -3.43 -4.86 20.44
C ASN A 80 -4.36 -3.68 20.19
N GLN A 81 -4.91 -3.14 21.28
CA GLN A 81 -5.85 -2.02 21.27
C GLN A 81 -5.37 -0.89 22.17
N GLU A 82 -4.15 -0.97 22.72
CA GLU A 82 -3.68 0.00 23.72
C GLU A 82 -3.51 1.41 23.15
N HIS A 83 -3.30 1.53 21.83
CA HIS A 83 -3.24 2.80 21.12
C HIS A 83 -4.61 3.41 20.82
N LEU A 84 -5.69 2.65 20.99
CA LEU A 84 -7.04 3.15 20.70
C LEU A 84 -7.59 3.96 21.89
N PRO A 85 -8.31 5.07 21.62
CA PRO A 85 -9.12 5.74 22.63
C PRO A 85 -10.14 4.79 23.27
N TYR A 86 -10.41 4.97 24.56
CA TYR A 86 -11.38 4.16 25.29
C TYR A 86 -12.09 4.94 26.40
N PHE A 87 -13.28 4.46 26.77
CA PHE A 87 -13.96 4.83 28.00
C PHE A 87 -13.83 3.74 29.05
N LEU A 88 -13.87 4.09 30.34
CA LEU A 88 -13.99 3.12 31.42
C LEU A 88 -15.46 2.91 31.75
N ASN A 89 -15.89 1.66 31.80
CA ASN A 89 -17.22 1.34 32.32
C ASN A 89 -17.24 1.48 33.87
N SER A 90 -18.42 1.40 34.48
CA SER A 90 -18.58 1.51 35.94
C SER A 90 -17.82 0.45 36.74
N GLY A 91 -17.38 -0.64 36.10
CA GLY A 91 -16.55 -1.70 36.68
C GLY A 91 -15.03 -1.52 36.44
N GLY A 92 -14.60 -0.44 35.77
CA GLY A 92 -13.20 -0.17 35.47
C GLY A 92 -12.65 -0.90 34.23
N GLU A 93 -13.49 -1.55 33.43
CA GLU A 93 -13.08 -2.19 32.19
C GLU A 93 -13.03 -1.19 31.03
N LYS A 94 -12.06 -1.38 30.12
CA LYS A 94 -11.88 -0.50 28.96
C LYS A 94 -12.84 -0.88 27.83
N HIS A 95 -13.60 0.10 27.36
CA HIS A 95 -14.39 0.02 26.14
C HIS A 95 -13.75 0.88 25.05
N TYR A 96 -13.07 0.25 24.10
CA TYR A 96 -12.35 0.92 23.01
C TYR A 96 -13.33 1.45 21.96
N LEU A 97 -12.98 2.60 21.38
CA LEU A 97 -13.77 3.22 20.30
C LEU A 97 -13.41 2.63 18.94
N ASN A 98 -14.42 2.47 18.09
CA ASN A 98 -14.26 1.99 16.72
C ASN A 98 -14.21 3.19 15.76
N ALA A 99 -13.11 3.37 15.03
CA ALA A 99 -12.93 4.54 14.17
C ALA A 99 -13.99 4.67 13.06
N VAL A 100 -14.59 3.57 12.61
CA VAL A 100 -15.62 3.61 11.57
C VAL A 100 -16.88 4.36 12.05
N GLU A 101 -17.19 4.29 13.35
CA GLU A 101 -18.30 5.04 13.95
C GLU A 101 -18.04 6.56 13.97
N TYR A 102 -16.79 6.97 13.79
CA TYR A 102 -16.34 8.37 13.83
C TYR A 102 -15.78 8.85 12.49
N ILE A 103 -16.08 8.14 11.40
CA ILE A 103 -15.51 8.39 10.08
C ILE A 103 -15.74 9.82 9.60
N GLU A 104 -16.92 10.38 9.82
CA GLU A 104 -17.25 11.75 9.42
C GLU A 104 -16.40 12.80 10.15
N PHE A 105 -16.08 12.58 11.43
CA PHE A 105 -15.16 13.46 12.18
C PHE A 105 -13.72 13.36 11.68
N ILE A 106 -13.28 12.16 11.29
CA ILE A 106 -11.95 11.95 10.70
C ILE A 106 -11.86 12.68 9.36
N LYS A 107 -12.89 12.57 8.51
CA LYS A 107 -12.99 13.24 7.21
C LYS A 107 -13.01 14.76 7.38
N GLU A 108 -13.79 15.28 8.33
CA GLU A 108 -13.84 16.71 8.63
C GLU A 108 -12.48 17.24 9.08
N GLY A 109 -11.82 16.57 10.05
CA GLY A 109 -10.50 16.98 10.51
C GLY A 109 -9.42 16.94 9.42
N PHE A 110 -9.47 15.92 8.55
CA PHE A 110 -8.57 15.84 7.40
C PHE A 110 -8.82 16.99 6.40
N ARG A 111 -10.09 17.30 6.11
CA ARG A 111 -10.49 18.39 5.22
C ARG A 111 -10.07 19.75 5.77
N GLU A 112 -10.29 20.00 7.06
CA GLU A 112 -9.87 21.25 7.73
C GLU A 112 -8.37 21.47 7.60
N LEU A 113 -7.57 20.43 7.86
CA LEU A 113 -6.12 20.50 7.73
C LEU A 113 -5.68 20.67 6.28
N GLY A 114 -6.29 19.93 5.34
CA GLY A 114 -6.03 20.06 3.91
C GLY A 114 -6.27 21.49 3.41
N ASN A 115 -7.41 22.07 3.77
CA ASN A 115 -7.77 23.44 3.44
C ASN A 115 -6.77 24.47 4.00
N PHE A 116 -6.27 24.24 5.22
CA PHE A 116 -5.19 25.06 5.78
C PHE A 116 -3.92 24.97 4.92
N PHE A 117 -3.53 23.77 4.48
CA PHE A 117 -2.34 23.59 3.64
C PHE A 117 -2.47 24.26 2.27
N VAL A 118 -3.66 24.19 1.66
CA VAL A 118 -3.94 24.86 0.37
C VAL A 118 -3.86 26.37 0.49
N LYS A 119 -4.41 26.94 1.57
CA LYS A 119 -4.40 28.40 1.82
C LYS A 119 -3.01 28.94 2.16
N GLU A 120 -2.25 28.20 2.97
CA GLU A 120 -0.99 28.68 3.56
C GLU A 120 0.27 28.11 2.88
N LYS A 121 0.19 27.73 1.59
CA LYS A 121 1.31 27.11 0.84
C LYS A 121 2.63 27.86 0.96
N GLN A 122 2.62 29.19 0.86
CA GLN A 122 3.86 29.98 0.92
C GLN A 122 4.47 29.99 2.32
N TYR A 123 3.64 30.07 3.36
CA TYR A 123 4.09 29.98 4.74
C TYR A 123 4.71 28.60 5.02
N LEU A 124 4.02 27.53 4.62
CA LEU A 124 4.49 26.15 4.79
C LEU A 124 5.78 25.88 4.00
N LYS A 125 5.89 26.40 2.78
CA LYS A 125 7.13 26.32 1.97
C LYS A 125 8.31 26.94 2.70
N ASN A 126 8.14 28.14 3.27
CA ASN A 126 9.19 28.79 4.06
C ASN A 126 9.53 27.99 5.32
N LEU A 127 8.53 27.43 6.00
CA LEU A 127 8.72 26.57 7.17
C LEU A 127 9.57 25.34 6.84
N TYR A 128 9.29 24.66 5.72
CA TYR A 128 10.05 23.48 5.28
C TYR A 128 11.50 23.81 4.95
N LEU A 129 11.74 24.97 4.31
CA LEU A 129 13.09 25.41 3.98
C LEU A 129 13.90 25.78 5.23
N ASN A 130 13.26 26.38 6.22
CA ASN A 130 13.91 26.76 7.49
C ASN A 130 14.32 25.55 8.35
N HIS A 131 13.68 24.40 8.15
CA HIS A 131 13.99 23.14 8.84
C HIS A 131 14.55 22.08 7.89
N SER A 132 15.29 22.51 6.87
CA SER A 132 15.79 21.65 5.80
C SER A 132 16.88 20.66 6.24
N ASP A 133 17.43 20.82 7.45
CA ASP A 133 18.51 20.03 8.03
C ASP A 133 18.04 18.80 8.83
N ILE A 134 16.72 18.64 9.03
CA ILE A 134 16.13 17.50 9.76
C ILE A 134 16.69 16.17 9.25
N GLN A 135 17.10 15.31 10.19
CA GLN A 135 17.51 13.94 9.90
C GLN A 135 16.31 13.00 10.00
N THR A 136 16.15 12.12 9.02
CA THR A 136 15.11 11.09 8.99
C THR A 136 15.73 9.70 8.87
N ARG A 137 15.07 8.71 9.49
CA ARG A 137 15.42 7.30 9.36
C ARG A 137 14.89 6.76 8.03
N ILE A 138 15.70 5.97 7.34
CA ILE A 138 15.27 5.23 6.15
C ILE A 138 15.17 3.74 6.48
N LEU A 139 14.09 3.12 6.01
CA LEU A 139 13.85 1.69 6.11
C LEU A 139 13.93 1.07 4.71
N PHE A 140 15.05 0.40 4.40
CA PHE A 140 15.16 -0.39 3.17
C PHE A 140 14.46 -1.75 3.25
N ARG A 141 14.26 -2.25 4.47
CA ARG A 141 13.60 -3.53 4.75
C ARG A 141 12.84 -3.48 6.05
N ASN A 142 11.88 -4.38 6.18
CA ASN A 142 11.18 -4.62 7.43
C ASN A 142 12.17 -5.07 8.54
N THR A 143 12.02 -4.50 9.74
CA THR A 143 12.88 -4.84 10.89
C THR A 143 12.81 -6.32 11.28
N LYS A 144 11.69 -7.00 10.96
CA LYS A 144 11.52 -8.45 11.19
C LYS A 144 12.48 -9.29 10.33
N ASP A 145 12.74 -8.88 9.09
CA ASP A 145 13.66 -9.59 8.19
C ASP A 145 15.09 -9.56 8.77
N TYR A 146 15.53 -8.40 9.26
CA TYR A 146 16.81 -8.28 9.96
C TYR A 146 16.86 -9.13 11.23
N SER A 147 15.77 -9.13 12.01
CA SER A 147 15.68 -9.92 13.25
C SER A 147 15.81 -11.42 12.98
N LEU A 148 15.20 -11.92 11.89
CA LEU A 148 15.32 -13.31 11.46
C LEU A 148 16.77 -13.67 11.12
N ILE A 149 17.43 -12.86 10.27
CA ILE A 149 18.83 -13.11 9.89
C ILE A 149 19.74 -13.09 11.12
N ARG A 150 19.57 -12.11 12.00
CA ARG A 150 20.31 -12.00 13.27
C ARG A 150 20.16 -13.24 14.14
N GLN A 151 18.95 -13.82 14.25
CA GLN A 151 18.74 -15.07 15.00
C GLN A 151 19.39 -16.28 14.33
N LEU A 152 19.45 -16.32 13.00
CA LEU A 152 20.11 -17.39 12.26
C LEU A 152 21.64 -17.30 12.36
N LEU A 153 22.22 -16.10 12.45
CA LEU A 153 23.67 -15.92 12.60
C LEU A 153 24.22 -16.50 13.91
N ILE A 154 23.42 -16.54 14.98
CA ILE A 154 23.81 -17.13 16.27
C ILE A 154 23.38 -18.60 16.43
N SER A 155 22.79 -19.19 15.40
CA SER A 155 22.33 -20.57 15.43
C SER A 155 23.48 -21.57 15.27
N PRO A 156 23.50 -22.68 16.03
CA PRO A 156 24.49 -23.76 15.84
C PRO A 156 24.51 -24.37 14.43
N VAL A 157 23.42 -24.26 13.66
CA VAL A 157 23.27 -24.87 12.32
C VAL A 157 23.60 -23.89 11.19
N TYR A 158 23.40 -22.60 11.43
CA TYR A 158 23.46 -21.56 10.40
C TYR A 158 24.59 -20.54 10.62
N CYS A 159 25.28 -20.54 11.76
CA CYS A 159 26.39 -19.62 12.04
C CYS A 159 27.48 -19.70 10.96
N ASP A 160 27.84 -20.92 10.54
CA ASP A 160 28.85 -21.15 9.49
C ASP A 160 28.31 -20.93 8.06
N LYS A 161 27.02 -20.64 7.92
CA LYS A 161 26.32 -20.42 6.63
C LYS A 161 26.01 -18.94 6.37
N SER A 162 26.65 -18.03 7.10
CA SER A 162 26.46 -16.58 6.96
C SER A 162 26.54 -16.08 5.51
N LYS A 163 27.47 -16.62 4.70
CA LYS A 163 27.59 -16.28 3.28
C LYS A 163 26.29 -16.52 2.49
N VAL A 164 25.67 -17.69 2.69
CA VAL A 164 24.42 -18.07 2.00
C VAL A 164 23.24 -17.22 2.49
N LEU A 165 23.22 -16.87 3.79
CA LEU A 165 22.19 -15.99 4.34
C LEU A 165 22.24 -14.60 3.71
N PHE A 166 23.43 -13.99 3.64
CA PHE A 166 23.63 -12.68 3.04
C PHE A 166 23.41 -12.70 1.51
N GLU A 167 23.76 -13.79 0.82
CA GLU A 167 23.47 -13.94 -0.61
C GLU A 167 21.95 -13.95 -0.88
N LYS A 168 21.18 -14.72 -0.10
CA LYS A 168 19.70 -14.69 -0.21
C LYS A 168 19.10 -13.32 0.05
N MET A 169 19.68 -12.58 1.00
CA MET A 169 19.25 -11.21 1.31
C MET A 169 19.58 -10.25 0.16
N SER A 170 20.78 -10.39 -0.42
CA SER A 170 21.26 -9.60 -1.56
C SER A 170 20.43 -9.83 -2.82
N ASN A 171 20.06 -11.09 -3.10
CA ASN A 171 19.29 -11.47 -4.28
C ASN A 171 17.91 -10.79 -4.35
N LYS A 172 17.34 -10.34 -3.22
CA LYS A 172 16.09 -9.57 -3.22
C LYS A 172 16.24 -8.15 -3.81
N LEU A 173 17.47 -7.64 -3.95
CA LEU A 173 17.78 -6.31 -4.46
C LEU A 173 18.65 -6.38 -5.72
N ASN A 174 18.69 -7.53 -6.39
CA ASN A 174 19.53 -7.78 -7.58
C ASN A 174 19.24 -6.83 -8.75
N GLU A 175 18.04 -6.25 -8.80
CA GLU A 175 17.64 -5.26 -9.82
C GLU A 175 18.19 -3.85 -9.56
N TYR A 176 18.82 -3.62 -8.39
CA TYR A 176 19.37 -2.32 -8.01
C TYR A 176 20.88 -2.37 -7.77
N ASP A 177 21.56 -1.24 -8.03
CA ASP A 177 22.94 -1.02 -7.60
C ASP A 177 22.99 -0.80 -6.07
N CYS A 178 23.13 -1.89 -5.33
CA CYS A 178 22.93 -1.95 -3.88
C CYS A 178 24.14 -2.49 -3.11
N ASP A 179 25.31 -2.60 -3.73
CA ASP A 179 26.49 -3.23 -3.11
C ASP A 179 26.88 -2.57 -1.78
N MET A 180 26.93 -1.24 -1.74
CA MET A 180 27.30 -0.49 -0.53
C MET A 180 26.26 -0.65 0.59
N LEU A 181 24.97 -0.67 0.24
CA LEU A 181 23.87 -0.94 1.16
C LEU A 181 24.02 -2.34 1.76
N ILE A 182 24.16 -3.36 0.91
CA ILE A 182 24.30 -4.76 1.34
C ILE A 182 25.52 -4.93 2.25
N GLN A 183 26.66 -4.33 1.91
CA GLN A 183 27.84 -4.42 2.77
C GLN A 183 27.62 -3.76 4.13
N SER A 184 26.91 -2.62 4.19
CA SER A 184 26.58 -1.98 5.46
C SER A 184 25.59 -2.81 6.27
N GLU A 185 24.50 -3.31 5.65
CA GLU A 185 23.53 -4.22 6.29
C GLU A 185 24.25 -5.43 6.90
N LYS A 186 25.16 -6.04 6.13
CA LYS A 186 25.97 -7.18 6.57
C LYS A 186 26.85 -6.84 7.78
N ASN A 187 27.56 -5.72 7.74
CA ASN A 187 28.45 -5.32 8.83
C ASN A 187 27.67 -5.08 10.13
N GLN A 188 26.54 -4.37 10.05
CA GLN A 188 25.68 -4.11 11.22
C GLN A 188 25.10 -5.42 11.78
N LEU A 189 24.61 -6.32 10.92
CA LEU A 189 24.09 -7.62 11.36
C LEU A 189 25.16 -8.53 11.98
N LEU A 190 26.40 -8.50 11.47
CA LEU A 190 27.53 -9.24 12.06
C LEU A 190 27.93 -8.69 13.43
N ASN A 191 27.69 -7.40 13.68
CA ASN A 191 27.82 -6.78 15.00
C ASN A 191 26.59 -7.00 15.89
N MET A 192 25.61 -7.79 15.44
CA MET A 192 24.34 -8.07 16.12
C MET A 192 23.42 -6.87 16.29
N ASP A 193 23.63 -5.81 15.49
CA ASP A 193 22.75 -4.66 15.41
C ASP A 193 21.60 -4.91 14.41
N ILE A 194 20.51 -4.17 14.58
CA ILE A 194 19.49 -4.03 13.54
C ILE A 194 19.92 -2.87 12.65
N PRO A 195 20.08 -3.08 11.32
CA PRO A 195 20.51 -2.04 10.41
C PRO A 195 19.72 -0.73 10.55
N TYR A 196 20.47 0.36 10.68
CA TYR A 196 19.96 1.71 10.82
C TYR A 196 20.61 2.62 9.78
N PHE A 197 19.78 3.42 9.10
CA PHE A 197 20.21 4.32 8.04
C PHE A 197 19.48 5.65 8.17
N SER A 198 20.15 6.73 7.79
CA SER A 198 19.60 8.08 7.90
C SER A 198 19.92 8.94 6.69
N THR A 199 19.12 9.98 6.48
CA THR A 199 19.40 11.06 5.52
C THR A 199 18.95 12.39 6.09
N SER A 200 19.62 13.47 5.69
CA SER A 200 19.01 14.81 5.83
C SER A 200 17.90 14.97 4.80
N ILE A 201 16.80 15.64 5.14
CA ILE A 201 15.68 15.79 4.22
C ILE A 201 16.05 16.64 2.99
N ASN A 202 17.03 17.54 3.09
CA ASN A 202 17.52 18.33 1.95
C ASN A 202 18.56 17.58 1.08
N SER A 203 19.03 16.42 1.54
CA SER A 203 20.03 15.60 0.86
C SER A 203 19.37 14.48 0.05
N CYS A 204 20.08 14.02 -0.97
CA CYS A 204 19.76 12.76 -1.66
C CYS A 204 20.60 11.59 -1.14
N ASP A 205 21.58 11.84 -0.28
CA ASP A 205 22.54 10.83 0.15
C ASP A 205 22.08 10.18 1.44
N ILE A 206 21.90 8.86 1.41
CA ILE A 206 21.59 8.06 2.60
C ILE A 206 22.89 7.50 3.15
N THR A 207 23.04 7.58 4.47
CA THR A 207 24.27 7.22 5.17
C THR A 207 24.07 6.17 6.26
N ASP A 208 25.15 5.45 6.50
CA ASP A 208 25.44 4.68 7.72
C ASP A 208 26.58 5.43 8.44
N GLY A 209 26.23 6.23 9.45
CA GLY A 209 27.13 7.22 10.04
C GLY A 209 27.60 8.23 8.99
N GLU A 210 28.91 8.34 8.77
CA GLU A 210 29.52 9.21 7.76
C GLU A 210 29.60 8.57 6.37
N ARG A 211 29.39 7.25 6.26
CA ARG A 211 29.52 6.52 4.99
C ARG A 211 28.25 6.64 4.18
N LYS A 212 28.34 7.16 2.96
CA LYS A 212 27.27 7.09 1.97
C LYS A 212 27.08 5.64 1.50
N ILE A 213 25.84 5.16 1.57
CA ILE A 213 25.48 3.78 1.20
C ILE A 213 24.47 3.69 0.06
N TRP A 214 23.74 4.78 -0.20
CA TRP A 214 22.72 4.85 -1.23
C TRP A 214 22.51 6.30 -1.67
N LYS A 215 21.88 6.49 -2.83
CA LYS A 215 21.52 7.80 -3.36
C LYS A 215 20.08 7.80 -3.88
N LEU A 216 19.25 8.66 -3.31
CA LEU A 216 17.91 8.96 -3.77
C LEU A 216 17.94 9.77 -5.07
N LYS A 217 16.92 9.58 -5.91
CA LYS A 217 16.70 10.37 -7.12
C LYS A 217 16.31 11.82 -6.82
N ILE A 218 15.51 12.03 -5.78
CA ILE A 218 15.04 13.33 -5.30
C ILE A 218 15.08 13.36 -3.78
N SER A 219 15.44 14.51 -3.21
CA SER A 219 15.47 14.67 -1.75
C SER A 219 14.05 14.69 -1.17
N ALA A 220 13.94 14.35 0.12
CA ALA A 220 12.65 14.32 0.79
C ALA A 220 11.99 15.70 0.85
N LEU A 221 12.79 16.75 1.05
CA LEU A 221 12.35 18.13 1.04
C LEU A 221 11.78 18.54 -0.32
N ASN A 222 12.49 18.25 -1.41
CA ASN A 222 12.01 18.59 -2.76
C ASN A 222 10.72 17.84 -3.12
N THR A 223 10.60 16.60 -2.66
CA THR A 223 9.37 15.81 -2.82
C THR A 223 8.21 16.43 -2.05
N ALA A 224 8.41 16.78 -0.77
CA ALA A 224 7.40 17.45 0.04
C ALA A 224 6.97 18.81 -0.55
N LEU A 225 7.92 19.60 -1.07
CA LEU A 225 7.64 20.88 -1.73
C LEU A 225 6.81 20.70 -3.01
N LYS A 226 7.14 19.72 -3.86
CA LYS A 226 6.34 19.40 -5.06
C LYS A 226 4.92 18.99 -4.70
N LYS A 227 4.75 18.19 -3.64
CA LYS A 227 3.42 17.76 -3.14
C LYS A 227 2.63 18.96 -2.63
N LEU A 228 3.24 19.84 -1.84
CA LEU A 228 2.61 21.06 -1.35
C LEU A 228 2.18 21.99 -2.50
N GLU A 229 3.00 22.13 -3.54
CA GLU A 229 2.66 22.94 -4.71
C GLU A 229 1.45 22.38 -5.47
N ARG A 230 1.39 21.05 -5.65
CA ARG A 230 0.30 20.35 -6.36
C ARG A 230 -0.99 20.17 -5.56
N LEU A 231 -0.93 20.30 -4.23
CA LEU A 231 -2.10 20.07 -3.36
C LEU A 231 -3.28 20.96 -3.77
N SER A 232 -4.44 20.37 -4.01
CA SER A 232 -5.68 21.05 -4.35
C SER A 232 -6.84 20.47 -3.56
N ASP A 233 -7.99 21.16 -3.61
CA ASP A 233 -9.21 20.70 -2.94
C ASP A 233 -9.69 19.37 -3.53
N GLU A 234 -9.57 19.18 -4.85
CA GLU A 234 -9.89 17.90 -5.50
C GLU A 234 -9.00 16.76 -5.00
N LEU A 235 -7.69 17.00 -4.87
CA LEU A 235 -6.77 16.00 -4.34
C LEU A 235 -7.09 15.66 -2.88
N ILE A 236 -7.52 16.65 -2.09
CA ILE A 236 -7.93 16.43 -0.69
C ILE A 236 -9.16 15.51 -0.63
N GLU A 237 -10.18 15.77 -1.45
CA GLU A 237 -11.37 14.90 -1.49
C GLU A 237 -11.03 13.49 -2.00
N GLU A 238 -10.14 13.34 -3.01
CA GLU A 238 -9.66 12.02 -3.41
C GLU A 238 -8.99 11.25 -2.25
N GLN A 239 -8.22 11.93 -1.39
CA GLN A 239 -7.62 11.30 -0.20
C GLN A 239 -8.66 10.96 0.88
N ILE A 240 -9.71 11.76 1.00
CA ILE A 240 -10.84 11.52 1.92
C ILE A 240 -11.60 10.26 1.50
N ASP A 241 -11.82 10.08 0.19
CA ASP A 241 -12.46 8.88 -0.36
C ASP A 241 -11.62 7.63 -0.05
N LEU A 242 -10.29 7.72 -0.15
CA LEU A 242 -9.39 6.63 0.23
C LEU A 242 -9.43 6.32 1.74
N ILE A 243 -9.52 7.33 2.61
CA ILE A 243 -9.71 7.13 4.06
C ILE A 243 -11.03 6.40 4.31
N GLU A 244 -12.09 6.88 3.69
CA GLU A 244 -13.43 6.33 3.86
C GLU A 244 -13.50 4.87 3.42
N PHE A 245 -13.00 4.62 2.20
CA PHE A 245 -12.88 3.29 1.62
C PHE A 245 -12.06 2.37 2.54
N SER A 246 -10.89 2.82 3.00
CA SER A 246 -10.02 2.02 3.85
C SER A 246 -10.71 1.56 5.14
N LEU A 247 -11.45 2.47 5.80
CA LEU A 247 -12.14 2.17 7.04
C LEU A 247 -13.38 1.30 6.83
N LYS A 248 -14.21 1.59 5.82
CA LYS A 248 -15.48 0.87 5.58
C LYS A 248 -15.27 -0.54 5.02
N THR A 249 -14.31 -0.71 4.12
CA THR A 249 -14.05 -2.00 3.45
C THR A 249 -13.64 -3.09 4.45
N THR A 250 -12.98 -2.74 5.56
CA THR A 250 -12.70 -3.70 6.64
C THR A 250 -13.95 -4.23 7.34
N GLN A 251 -15.04 -3.45 7.42
CA GLN A 251 -16.33 -3.92 7.95
C GLN A 251 -17.08 -4.78 6.93
N ALA A 252 -16.98 -4.44 5.64
CA ALA A 252 -17.63 -5.18 4.56
C ALA A 252 -17.15 -6.64 4.45
N LEU A 253 -15.90 -6.96 4.83
CA LEU A 253 -15.40 -8.34 4.95
C LEU A 253 -16.28 -9.24 5.82
N TYR A 254 -16.89 -8.64 6.84
CA TYR A 254 -17.66 -9.35 7.86
C TYR A 254 -19.15 -9.04 7.77
N SER A 255 -19.58 -8.17 6.85
CA SER A 255 -20.99 -7.83 6.71
C SER A 255 -21.71 -8.88 5.87
N THR A 256 -22.79 -9.44 6.43
CA THR A 256 -23.73 -10.29 5.68
C THR A 256 -24.73 -9.46 4.90
N GLU A 257 -24.70 -8.14 5.02
CA GLU A 257 -25.67 -7.20 4.43
C GLU A 257 -25.72 -7.31 2.91
N LEU A 258 -24.55 -7.42 2.24
CA LEU A 258 -24.50 -7.66 0.80
C LEU A 258 -25.09 -9.03 0.44
N GLN A 259 -24.83 -10.08 1.23
CA GLN A 259 -25.41 -11.41 1.00
C GLN A 259 -26.94 -11.41 1.19
N GLU A 260 -27.45 -10.62 2.12
CA GLU A 260 -28.88 -10.44 2.35
C GLU A 260 -29.55 -9.61 1.25
N GLU A 261 -28.87 -8.59 0.73
CA GLU A 261 -29.27 -7.84 -0.47
C GLU A 261 -29.33 -8.74 -1.71
N TYR A 262 -28.31 -9.58 -1.94
CA TYR A 262 -28.31 -10.54 -3.05
C TYR A 262 -29.44 -11.58 -2.96
N ARG A 263 -29.83 -11.98 -1.74
CA ARG A 263 -31.00 -12.87 -1.54
C ARG A 263 -32.34 -12.23 -1.91
N LYS A 264 -32.42 -10.89 -2.05
CA LYS A 264 -33.64 -10.22 -2.54
C LYS A 264 -33.87 -10.44 -4.03
N TYR A 265 -32.86 -10.92 -4.77
CA TYR A 265 -32.92 -11.12 -6.22
C TYR A 265 -33.33 -12.54 -6.67
N ASP A 266 -34.15 -13.25 -5.88
CA ASP A 266 -34.77 -14.53 -6.27
C ASP A 266 -35.93 -14.39 -7.30
N CYS A 267 -35.97 -13.30 -8.08
CA CYS A 267 -37.05 -13.00 -9.03
C CYS A 267 -36.60 -13.19 -10.50
N THR A 268 -37.12 -14.22 -11.15
CA THR A 268 -36.83 -14.65 -12.53
C THR A 268 -37.53 -13.83 -13.64
N SER A 269 -37.83 -12.55 -13.40
CA SER A 269 -38.30 -11.64 -14.45
C SER A 269 -37.61 -10.29 -14.31
N VAL A 270 -36.37 -10.24 -14.76
CA VAL A 270 -35.61 -8.99 -14.84
C VAL A 270 -36.15 -8.19 -16.03
N ASP A 271 -36.50 -6.93 -15.78
CA ASP A 271 -36.87 -5.98 -16.83
C ASP A 271 -35.62 -5.68 -17.67
N ASP A 272 -35.69 -5.92 -18.99
CA ASP A 272 -34.61 -5.64 -19.94
C ASP A 272 -34.12 -4.19 -19.84
N GLY A 273 -35.00 -3.24 -19.48
CA GLY A 273 -34.63 -1.84 -19.25
C GLY A 273 -33.65 -1.66 -18.08
N ILE A 274 -33.90 -2.34 -16.96
CA ILE A 274 -33.04 -2.29 -15.76
C ILE A 274 -31.71 -2.97 -16.05
N LEU A 275 -31.73 -4.11 -16.77
CA LEU A 275 -30.51 -4.81 -17.16
C LEU A 275 -29.63 -3.93 -18.05
N ASN A 276 -30.21 -3.27 -19.05
CA ASN A 276 -29.49 -2.36 -19.95
C ASN A 276 -28.93 -1.14 -19.19
N GLU A 277 -29.69 -0.55 -18.28
CA GLU A 277 -29.21 0.54 -17.43
C GLU A 277 -28.03 0.10 -16.55
N GLY A 278 -28.12 -1.09 -15.96
CA GLY A 278 -27.04 -1.69 -15.17
C GLY A 278 -25.77 -1.95 -15.99
N ILE A 279 -25.91 -2.53 -17.20
CA ILE A 279 -24.77 -2.76 -18.10
C ILE A 279 -24.12 -1.43 -18.49
N ASN A 280 -24.91 -0.43 -18.88
CA ASN A 280 -24.40 0.89 -19.25
C ASN A 280 -23.65 1.55 -18.08
N ALA A 281 -24.21 1.48 -16.87
CA ALA A 281 -23.57 2.02 -15.68
C ALA A 281 -22.24 1.32 -15.36
N LEU A 282 -22.19 -0.01 -15.45
CA LEU A 282 -20.95 -0.77 -15.25
C LEU A 282 -19.89 -0.44 -16.30
N VAL A 283 -20.29 -0.36 -17.57
CA VAL A 283 -19.39 0.01 -18.67
C VAL A 283 -18.82 1.42 -18.46
N ASP A 284 -19.67 2.38 -18.06
CA ASP A 284 -19.21 3.75 -17.80
C ASP A 284 -18.23 3.79 -16.63
N ILE A 285 -18.53 3.12 -15.51
CA ILE A 285 -17.62 3.04 -14.36
C ILE A 285 -16.26 2.48 -14.77
N ILE A 286 -16.23 1.36 -15.50
CA ILE A 286 -14.98 0.74 -15.95
C ILE A 286 -14.20 1.70 -16.84
N LEU A 287 -14.86 2.35 -17.81
CA LEU A 287 -14.18 3.20 -18.77
C LEU A 287 -13.77 4.56 -18.19
N ASP A 288 -14.49 5.08 -17.20
CA ASP A 288 -14.18 6.35 -16.53
C ASP A 288 -13.02 6.19 -15.53
N ASP A 289 -12.90 5.02 -14.90
CA ASP A 289 -11.82 4.73 -13.96
C ASP A 289 -10.49 4.36 -14.64
N GLU A 290 -10.51 4.11 -15.96
CA GLU A 290 -9.33 3.78 -16.77
C GLU A 290 -8.16 4.75 -16.52
N LYS A 291 -6.97 4.20 -16.27
CA LYS A 291 -5.72 4.97 -16.22
C LYS A 291 -4.90 4.62 -17.45
N TYR A 292 -5.00 5.46 -18.47
CA TYR A 292 -4.23 5.33 -19.70
C TYR A 292 -3.03 6.27 -19.72
N SER A 293 -1.96 5.86 -20.40
CA SER A 293 -0.74 6.63 -20.61
C SER A 293 -0.56 6.95 -22.08
N LEU A 294 -0.45 8.23 -22.42
CA LEU A 294 -0.14 8.68 -23.79
C LEU A 294 1.33 8.45 -24.17
N GLU A 295 2.22 8.13 -23.20
CA GLU A 295 3.64 7.94 -23.47
C GLU A 295 3.95 6.61 -24.17
N ASP A 296 3.20 5.56 -23.82
CA ASP A 296 3.40 4.18 -24.29
C ASP A 296 2.09 3.48 -24.69
N ASP A 297 0.98 4.22 -24.74
CA ASP A 297 -0.37 3.74 -25.06
C ASP A 297 -0.87 2.60 -24.14
N SER A 298 -0.26 2.46 -22.96
CA SER A 298 -0.65 1.46 -21.97
C SER A 298 -1.89 1.90 -21.18
N THR A 299 -2.61 0.92 -20.64
CA THR A 299 -3.78 1.15 -19.79
C THR A 299 -3.81 0.19 -18.60
N ASN A 300 -4.34 0.65 -17.46
CA ASN A 300 -4.54 -0.18 -16.29
C ASN A 300 -5.61 0.43 -15.35
N TRP A 301 -6.07 -0.34 -14.36
CA TRP A 301 -7.04 0.02 -13.35
C TRP A 301 -6.50 -0.29 -11.96
N LEU A 302 -6.94 0.49 -10.98
CA LEU A 302 -6.73 0.16 -9.58
C LEU A 302 -7.80 -0.84 -9.15
N THR A 303 -7.40 -1.98 -8.63
CA THR A 303 -8.29 -3.05 -8.16
C THR A 303 -8.00 -3.38 -6.69
N LEU A 304 -9.01 -3.88 -6.00
CA LEU A 304 -8.91 -4.39 -4.65
C LEU A 304 -8.65 -5.89 -4.70
N LYS A 305 -7.52 -6.34 -4.16
CA LYS A 305 -7.19 -7.75 -4.02
C LYS A 305 -7.15 -8.17 -2.56
N VAL A 306 -7.31 -9.47 -2.33
CA VAL A 306 -7.00 -10.10 -1.05
C VAL A 306 -5.65 -10.79 -1.22
N ASN A 307 -4.66 -10.37 -0.44
CA ASN A 307 -3.35 -10.99 -0.49
C ASN A 307 -3.31 -12.34 0.26
N ASP A 308 -2.16 -13.01 0.21
CA ASP A 308 -1.92 -14.31 0.88
C ASP A 308 -2.13 -14.30 2.41
N HIS A 309 -2.42 -13.13 2.99
CA HIS A 309 -2.66 -12.93 4.41
C HIS A 309 -4.10 -12.53 4.74
N ASP A 310 -5.04 -12.76 3.81
CA ASP A 310 -6.45 -12.39 3.95
C ASP A 310 -6.65 -10.88 4.22
N ALA A 311 -5.71 -10.05 3.76
CA ALA A 311 -5.76 -8.60 3.90
C ALA A 311 -6.03 -7.95 2.54
N PHE A 312 -6.78 -6.85 2.58
CA PHE A 312 -7.05 -6.06 1.37
C PHE A 312 -5.87 -5.21 0.96
N GLU A 313 -5.62 -5.19 -0.34
CA GLU A 313 -4.53 -4.48 -0.97
C GLU A 313 -5.08 -3.79 -2.22
N LEU A 314 -4.78 -2.49 -2.37
CA LEU A 314 -5.11 -1.75 -3.59
C LEU A 314 -3.92 -1.81 -4.54
N VAL A 315 -4.10 -2.48 -5.68
CA VAL A 315 -3.03 -2.75 -6.64
C VAL A 315 -3.49 -2.51 -8.08
N PRO A 316 -2.56 -2.27 -9.02
CA PRO A 316 -2.90 -2.36 -10.43
C PRO A 316 -3.42 -3.76 -10.80
N MET A 317 -4.33 -3.85 -11.77
CA MET A 317 -4.74 -5.14 -12.32
C MET A 317 -3.55 -5.88 -12.96
N ASP A 318 -3.56 -7.20 -12.83
CA ASP A 318 -2.60 -8.08 -13.51
C ASP A 318 -3.14 -8.57 -14.87
N ASN A 319 -2.42 -9.49 -15.52
CA ASN A 319 -2.79 -10.02 -16.83
C ASN A 319 -3.73 -11.25 -16.74
N SER A 320 -4.25 -11.57 -15.56
CA SER A 320 -5.09 -12.76 -15.36
C SER A 320 -6.54 -12.53 -15.81
N VAL A 321 -7.27 -13.63 -15.96
CA VAL A 321 -8.72 -13.61 -16.26
C VAL A 321 -9.56 -13.40 -15.00
N TYR A 322 -9.07 -13.83 -13.83
CA TYR A 322 -9.88 -13.82 -12.60
C TYR A 322 -10.00 -12.42 -12.00
N GLU A 323 -8.89 -11.69 -11.94
CA GLU A 323 -8.81 -10.40 -11.24
C GLU A 323 -8.00 -9.35 -12.05
N GLY A 324 -7.80 -9.63 -13.33
CA GLY A 324 -6.91 -8.88 -14.20
C GLY A 324 -7.59 -8.29 -15.45
N ILE A 325 -6.78 -7.57 -16.23
CA ILE A 325 -7.20 -6.87 -17.45
C ILE A 325 -7.78 -7.80 -18.51
N ALA A 326 -7.38 -9.09 -18.53
CA ALA A 326 -7.89 -10.06 -19.49
C ALA A 326 -9.36 -10.43 -19.21
N GLY A 327 -9.74 -10.57 -17.93
CA GLY A 327 -11.12 -10.83 -17.54
C GLY A 327 -12.04 -9.66 -17.86
N MET A 328 -11.56 -8.45 -17.58
CA MET A 328 -12.27 -7.23 -17.91
C MET A 328 -12.39 -7.03 -19.43
N ALA A 329 -11.37 -7.36 -20.22
CA ALA A 329 -11.46 -7.32 -21.68
C ALA A 329 -12.54 -8.26 -22.23
N ILE A 330 -12.69 -9.47 -21.65
CA ILE A 330 -13.76 -10.40 -22.01
C ILE A 330 -15.12 -9.77 -21.67
N ALA A 331 -15.29 -9.22 -20.46
CA ALA A 331 -16.54 -8.59 -20.04
C ALA A 331 -16.94 -7.41 -20.93
N LEU A 332 -15.99 -6.52 -21.27
CA LEU A 332 -16.23 -5.40 -22.18
C LEU A 332 -16.55 -5.87 -23.61
N SER A 333 -15.92 -6.95 -24.07
CA SER A 333 -16.21 -7.54 -25.38
C SER A 333 -17.64 -8.09 -25.46
N GLU A 334 -18.11 -8.76 -24.41
CA GLU A 334 -19.50 -9.26 -24.35
C GLU A 334 -20.51 -8.11 -24.22
N ALA A 335 -20.16 -7.04 -23.50
CA ALA A 335 -21.02 -5.86 -23.37
C ALA A 335 -21.12 -5.02 -24.65
N TYR A 336 -20.17 -5.14 -25.59
CA TYR A 336 -20.08 -4.31 -26.78
C TYR A 336 -21.39 -4.30 -27.60
N ASP A 337 -21.98 -5.45 -27.84
CA ASP A 337 -23.22 -5.56 -28.65
C ASP A 337 -24.48 -5.11 -27.89
N LEU A 338 -24.37 -4.86 -26.58
CA LEU A 338 -25.49 -4.53 -25.70
C LEU A 338 -25.62 -3.03 -25.39
N VAL A 339 -24.59 -2.24 -25.71
CA VAL A 339 -24.53 -0.80 -25.42
C VAL A 339 -24.71 0.06 -26.68
N ASP A 340 -24.93 1.36 -26.49
CA ASP A 340 -25.10 2.29 -27.60
C ASP A 340 -23.78 2.56 -28.37
N PRO A 341 -23.85 3.09 -29.61
CA PRO A 341 -22.66 3.30 -30.44
C PRO A 341 -21.57 4.18 -29.80
N SER A 342 -21.92 5.12 -28.92
CA SER A 342 -20.92 5.97 -28.25
C SER A 342 -20.08 5.15 -27.26
N ARG A 343 -20.70 4.23 -26.52
CA ARG A 343 -20.00 3.32 -25.61
C ARG A 343 -19.22 2.26 -26.38
N GLN A 344 -19.76 1.77 -27.50
CA GLN A 344 -19.04 0.84 -28.39
C GLN A 344 -17.70 1.41 -28.85
N GLU A 345 -17.65 2.68 -29.25
CA GLU A 345 -16.40 3.33 -29.65
C GLU A 345 -15.38 3.38 -28.50
N ARG A 346 -15.83 3.78 -27.30
CA ARG A 346 -14.97 3.82 -26.10
C ARG A 346 -14.45 2.44 -25.71
N ILE A 347 -15.31 1.42 -25.75
CA ILE A 347 -14.93 0.02 -25.50
C ILE A 347 -13.86 -0.41 -26.49
N MET A 348 -14.09 -0.17 -27.78
CA MET A 348 -13.16 -0.57 -28.84
C MET A 348 -11.77 0.05 -28.65
N ASP A 349 -11.70 1.33 -28.29
CA ASP A 349 -10.44 2.00 -28.03
C ASP A 349 -9.75 1.49 -26.76
N CYS A 350 -10.51 1.20 -25.70
CA CYS A 350 -10.00 0.55 -24.49
C CYS A 350 -9.43 -0.84 -24.80
N LEU A 351 -10.15 -1.68 -25.54
CA LEU A 351 -9.71 -3.03 -25.93
C LEU A 351 -8.42 -2.99 -26.78
N LYS A 352 -8.29 -2.03 -27.69
CA LYS A 352 -7.04 -1.85 -28.47
C LYS A 352 -5.83 -1.58 -27.56
N ARG A 353 -6.00 -0.74 -26.53
CA ARG A 353 -4.93 -0.45 -25.56
C ARG A 353 -4.60 -1.68 -24.71
N ILE A 354 -5.61 -2.40 -24.23
CA ILE A 354 -5.39 -3.65 -23.47
C ILE A 354 -4.59 -4.67 -24.29
N LEU A 355 -4.92 -4.85 -25.57
CA LEU A 355 -4.24 -5.80 -26.46
C LEU A 355 -2.83 -5.33 -26.91
N SER A 356 -2.50 -4.07 -26.69
CA SER A 356 -1.19 -3.48 -27.02
C SER A 356 -0.25 -3.44 -25.83
N THR A 357 -0.76 -3.67 -24.62
CA THR A 357 -0.02 -3.75 -23.34
C THR A 357 0.61 -5.13 -23.19
#